data_AF-A0A536S6T4-F1
#
_entry.id   AF-A0A536S6T4-F1
#
_cell.length_a   1.000
_cell.length_b   1.000
_cell.length_c   1.000
_cell.angle_alpha   90.00
_cell.angle_beta   90.00
_cell.angle_gamma   90.00
#
_symmetry.space_group_name_H-M   'P 1'
#
loop_
_entity.id
_entity.type
_entity.pdbx_description
1 polymer ?
#
loop_
_entity_poly.entity_id
_entity_poly.type
_entity_poly.pdbx_seq_one_letter_code
_entity_poly.pdbx_strand_id
1 'polypeptide(L)'
;MAISDADRRAALETLRQAQFVYGLSRYPKKQVLDDPADVKALRQRLEAMRDAARRLSSSQRDALDVPWGDLDAVDSGTEAVWNAAKKVTPKIIAKLAPLVSDSPEAAFLINPVKGGAKSQEDLAEPKVKRAPEPAKIERGLTGKELAGLEMAIQERATADEAFFSWLRRDRELSVSEWRKRRASAERARRAEDAYIEKLFKAHSSR
;
A
#
# COMPACT_ATOMS: atom_id res chain seq x y z
N MET A 1 -12.29 10.93 -27.16
CA MET A 1 -13.68 11.38 -27.00
C MET A 1 -13.66 12.56 -26.05
N ALA A 2 -14.34 13.66 -26.37
CA ALA A 2 -14.51 14.73 -25.40
C ALA A 2 -15.46 14.24 -24.30
N ILE A 3 -15.00 14.22 -23.06
CA ILE A 3 -15.82 13.90 -21.89
C ILE A 3 -16.46 15.18 -21.38
N SER A 4 -17.75 15.14 -21.03
CA SER A 4 -18.42 16.27 -20.39
C SER A 4 -17.87 16.48 -18.97
N ASP A 5 -18.00 17.68 -18.41
CA ASP A 5 -17.56 17.93 -17.01
C ASP A 5 -18.34 17.10 -16.00
N ALA A 6 -19.63 16.82 -16.27
CA ALA A 6 -20.45 15.95 -15.44
C ALA A 6 -19.95 14.50 -15.48
N ASP A 7 -19.69 13.97 -16.69
CA ASP A 7 -19.15 12.62 -16.87
C ASP A 7 -17.74 12.51 -16.27
N ARG A 8 -16.93 13.57 -16.38
CA ARG A 8 -15.58 13.63 -15.81
C ARG A 8 -15.63 13.51 -14.29
N ARG A 9 -16.51 14.26 -13.63
CA ARG A 9 -16.71 14.17 -12.16
C ARG A 9 -17.20 12.78 -11.75
N ALA A 10 -18.16 12.22 -12.49
CA ALA A 10 -18.66 10.87 -12.24
C ALA A 10 -17.55 9.82 -12.43
N ALA A 11 -16.73 9.95 -13.47
CA ALA A 11 -15.59 9.08 -13.75
C ALA A 11 -14.54 9.15 -12.63
N LEU A 12 -14.18 10.35 -12.16
CA LEU A 12 -13.24 10.54 -11.05
C LEU A 12 -13.75 9.90 -9.75
N GLU A 13 -15.01 10.11 -9.41
CA GLU A 13 -15.60 9.49 -8.22
C GLU A 13 -15.67 7.97 -8.34
N THR A 14 -16.05 7.46 -9.51
CA THR A 14 -16.06 6.01 -9.80
C THR A 14 -14.64 5.43 -9.65
N LEU A 15 -13.64 6.10 -10.19
CA LEU A 15 -12.23 5.70 -10.09
C LEU A 15 -11.74 5.70 -8.65
N ARG A 16 -12.05 6.73 -7.86
CA ARG A 16 -11.69 6.82 -6.44
C ARG A 16 -12.19 5.61 -5.65
N GLN A 17 -13.47 5.24 -5.83
CA GLN A 17 -14.02 4.06 -5.15
C GLN A 17 -13.40 2.78 -5.70
N ALA A 18 -13.20 2.69 -7.02
CA ALA A 18 -12.58 1.55 -7.67
C ALA A 18 -11.14 1.30 -7.17
N GLN A 19 -10.35 2.34 -6.92
CA GLN A 19 -9.00 2.19 -6.39
C GLN A 19 -8.96 1.54 -5.01
N PHE A 20 -9.87 1.94 -4.12
CA PHE A 20 -9.97 1.36 -2.79
C PHE A 20 -10.34 -0.12 -2.85
N VAL A 21 -11.37 -0.43 -3.66
CA VAL A 21 -11.80 -1.81 -3.92
C VAL A 21 -10.65 -2.63 -4.53
N TYR A 22 -9.93 -2.05 -5.49
CA TYR A 22 -8.80 -2.70 -6.14
C TYR A 22 -7.68 -3.00 -5.14
N GLY A 23 -7.35 -2.06 -4.25
CA GLY A 23 -6.39 -2.26 -3.17
C GLY A 23 -6.75 -3.44 -2.27
N LEU A 24 -7.99 -3.50 -1.77
CA LEU A 24 -8.46 -4.62 -0.94
C LEU A 24 -8.49 -5.94 -1.71
N SER A 25 -8.85 -5.91 -3.01
CA SER A 25 -8.88 -7.10 -3.84
C SER A 25 -7.49 -7.71 -4.08
N ARG A 26 -6.39 -7.03 -3.75
CA ARG A 26 -5.03 -7.57 -3.90
C ARG A 26 -4.64 -8.55 -2.80
N TYR A 27 -5.27 -8.46 -1.63
CA TYR A 27 -5.04 -9.39 -0.53
C TYR A 27 -5.63 -10.79 -0.82
N PRO A 28 -5.19 -11.83 -0.10
CA PRO A 28 -5.79 -13.16 -0.20
C PRO A 28 -7.28 -13.12 0.12
N LYS A 29 -8.10 -13.79 -0.71
CA LYS A 29 -9.57 -13.85 -0.56
C LYS A 29 -9.99 -14.20 0.86
N LYS A 30 -9.36 -15.22 1.45
CA LYS A 30 -9.67 -15.69 2.80
C LYS A 30 -9.47 -14.59 3.85
N GLN A 31 -8.36 -13.86 3.78
CA GLN A 31 -8.08 -12.76 4.72
C GLN A 31 -9.16 -11.67 4.67
N VAL A 32 -9.61 -11.32 3.47
CA VAL A 32 -10.59 -10.24 3.27
C VAL A 32 -12.02 -10.68 3.60
N LEU A 33 -12.36 -11.95 3.31
CA LEU A 33 -13.70 -12.48 3.58
C LEU A 33 -13.89 -12.96 5.02
N ASP A 34 -12.82 -13.31 5.73
CA ASP A 34 -12.87 -13.71 7.14
C ASP A 34 -13.01 -12.50 8.09
N ASP A 35 -12.72 -11.27 7.62
CA ASP A 35 -12.93 -10.04 8.37
C ASP A 35 -14.27 -9.35 7.98
N PRO A 36 -15.28 -9.31 8.88
CA PRO A 36 -16.55 -8.65 8.61
C PRO A 36 -16.44 -7.15 8.31
N ALA A 37 -15.43 -6.47 8.87
CA ALA A 37 -15.19 -5.05 8.62
C ALA A 37 -14.74 -4.81 7.17
N ASP A 38 -13.85 -5.65 6.66
CA ASP A 38 -13.37 -5.58 5.28
C ASP A 38 -14.46 -5.92 4.27
N VAL A 39 -15.27 -6.94 4.54
CA VAL A 39 -16.45 -7.27 3.71
C VAL A 39 -17.43 -6.11 3.66
N LYS A 40 -17.71 -5.48 4.81
CA LYS A 40 -18.60 -4.32 4.89
C LYS A 40 -18.02 -3.14 4.11
N ALA A 41 -16.73 -2.86 4.27
CA ALA A 41 -16.04 -1.80 3.54
C ALA A 41 -16.06 -2.05 2.03
N LEU A 42 -15.78 -3.27 1.57
CA LEU A 42 -15.87 -3.65 0.16
C LEU A 42 -17.27 -3.42 -0.40
N ARG A 43 -18.31 -3.88 0.30
CA ARG A 43 -19.69 -3.70 -0.12
C ARG A 43 -20.05 -2.22 -0.26
N GLN A 44 -19.79 -1.41 0.77
CA GLN A 44 -20.08 0.03 0.74
C GLN A 44 -19.37 0.75 -0.41
N ARG A 45 -18.13 0.34 -0.70
CA ARG A 45 -17.32 0.95 -1.76
C ARG A 45 -17.79 0.52 -3.15
N LEU A 46 -18.20 -0.73 -3.32
CA LEU A 46 -18.83 -1.21 -4.56
C LEU A 46 -20.19 -0.55 -4.81
N GLU A 47 -21.00 -0.33 -3.77
CA GLU A 47 -22.25 0.43 -3.85
C GLU A 47 -22.00 1.88 -4.27
N ALA A 48 -21.05 2.57 -3.62
CA ALA A 48 -20.68 3.93 -3.99
C ALA A 48 -20.12 4.00 -5.43
N MET A 49 -19.34 3.00 -5.85
CA MET A 49 -18.85 2.87 -7.22
C MET A 49 -20.00 2.66 -8.21
N ARG A 50 -20.99 1.83 -7.87
CA ARG A 50 -22.21 1.60 -8.66
C ARG A 50 -23.00 2.89 -8.83
N ASP A 51 -23.20 3.65 -7.76
CA ASP A 51 -23.95 4.90 -7.80
C ASP A 51 -23.21 6.00 -8.57
N ALA A 52 -21.89 6.09 -8.43
CA ALA A 52 -21.06 7.00 -9.21
C ALA A 52 -21.09 6.63 -10.71
N ALA A 53 -20.98 5.34 -11.03
CA ALA A 53 -21.04 4.85 -12.40
C ALA A 53 -22.41 5.08 -13.05
N ARG A 54 -23.51 5.05 -12.28
CA ARG A 54 -24.86 5.38 -12.76
C ARG A 54 -25.03 6.84 -13.17
N ARG A 55 -24.15 7.74 -12.70
CA ARG A 55 -24.15 9.16 -13.08
C ARG A 55 -23.42 9.44 -14.39
N LEU A 56 -22.68 8.47 -14.93
CA LEU A 56 -22.13 8.54 -16.28
C LEU A 56 -23.27 8.51 -17.29
N SER A 57 -23.15 9.28 -18.37
CA SER A 57 -24.06 9.21 -19.51
C SER A 57 -24.12 7.80 -20.09
N SER A 58 -25.26 7.43 -20.68
CA SER A 58 -25.47 6.12 -21.29
C SER A 58 -24.38 5.80 -22.32
N SER A 59 -24.04 6.78 -23.17
CA SER A 59 -22.96 6.64 -24.16
C SER A 59 -21.60 6.30 -23.55
N GLN A 60 -21.29 6.81 -22.35
CA GLN A 60 -20.05 6.48 -21.65
C GLN A 60 -20.16 5.08 -21.02
N ARG A 61 -21.28 4.74 -20.36
CA ARG A 61 -21.48 3.41 -19.78
C ARG A 61 -21.46 2.28 -20.81
N ASP A 62 -22.01 2.52 -21.99
CA ASP A 62 -22.05 1.55 -23.09
C ASP A 62 -20.66 1.36 -23.73
N ALA A 63 -19.85 2.42 -23.77
CA ALA A 63 -18.45 2.34 -24.22
C ALA A 63 -17.54 1.58 -23.23
N LEU A 64 -17.93 1.54 -21.95
CA LEU A 64 -17.28 0.76 -20.91
C LEU A 64 -17.76 -0.69 -21.01
N ASP A 65 -17.07 -1.50 -21.82
CA ASP A 65 -17.23 -2.96 -21.91
C ASP A 65 -16.91 -3.67 -20.58
N VAL A 66 -17.80 -3.48 -19.61
CA VAL A 66 -17.69 -3.87 -18.20
C VAL A 66 -18.94 -4.68 -17.87
N PRO A 67 -18.80 -5.82 -17.15
CA PRO A 67 -19.95 -6.62 -16.74
C PRO A 67 -20.69 -5.92 -15.60
N TRP A 68 -21.52 -4.93 -15.94
CA TRP A 68 -22.30 -4.14 -14.98
C TRP A 68 -23.22 -5.00 -14.10
N GLY A 69 -23.72 -6.12 -14.63
CA GLY A 69 -24.55 -7.08 -13.88
C GLY A 69 -23.84 -7.69 -12.66
N ASP A 70 -22.52 -7.91 -12.74
CA ASP A 70 -21.73 -8.39 -11.60
C ASP A 70 -21.64 -7.32 -10.49
N LEU A 71 -21.67 -6.03 -10.87
CA LEU A 71 -21.69 -4.90 -9.93
C LEU A 71 -23.09 -4.66 -9.32
N ASP A 72 -24.15 -4.93 -10.08
CA ASP A 72 -25.52 -4.84 -9.57
C ASP A 72 -25.83 -6.01 -8.60
N ALA A 73 -25.19 -7.17 -8.77
CA ALA A 73 -25.39 -8.36 -7.95
C ALA A 73 -24.67 -8.35 -6.59
N VAL A 74 -24.00 -7.25 -6.19
CA VAL A 74 -23.19 -7.16 -4.95
C VAL A 74 -23.99 -7.45 -3.67
N ASP A 75 -25.31 -7.27 -3.72
CA ASP A 75 -26.23 -7.57 -2.63
C ASP A 75 -26.49 -9.08 -2.45
N SER A 76 -26.08 -9.92 -3.41
CA SER A 76 -26.34 -11.37 -3.44
C SER A 76 -25.44 -12.19 -2.51
N GLY A 77 -24.50 -11.56 -1.81
CA GLY A 77 -23.62 -12.22 -0.84
C GLY A 77 -22.15 -11.84 -0.94
N THR A 78 -21.32 -12.40 -0.05
CA THR A 78 -19.88 -12.10 0.06
C THR A 78 -19.08 -12.55 -1.16
N GLU A 79 -19.47 -13.65 -1.79
CA GLU A 79 -18.89 -14.12 -3.04
C GLU A 79 -19.15 -13.16 -4.22
N ALA A 80 -20.35 -12.58 -4.28
CA ALA A 80 -20.69 -11.60 -5.31
C ALA A 80 -19.87 -10.31 -5.15
N VAL A 81 -19.73 -9.82 -3.91
CA VAL A 81 -18.84 -8.71 -3.54
C VAL A 81 -17.41 -8.97 -4.03
N TRP A 82 -16.87 -10.16 -3.75
CA TRP A 82 -15.51 -10.52 -4.14
C TRP A 82 -15.33 -10.63 -5.66
N ASN A 83 -16.29 -11.24 -6.35
CA ASN A 83 -16.26 -11.37 -7.81
C ASN A 83 -16.34 -10.00 -8.50
N ALA A 84 -17.20 -9.11 -8.03
CA ALA A 84 -17.28 -7.74 -8.50
C ALA A 84 -15.94 -7.02 -8.32
N ALA A 85 -15.36 -7.10 -7.12
CA ALA A 85 -14.06 -6.49 -6.81
C ALA A 85 -12.91 -7.00 -7.71
N LYS A 86 -12.88 -8.30 -8.04
CA LYS A 86 -11.81 -8.90 -8.84
C LYS A 86 -11.99 -8.75 -10.35
N LYS A 87 -13.22 -8.81 -10.85
CA LYS A 87 -13.50 -8.88 -12.31
C LYS A 87 -13.93 -7.55 -12.90
N VAL A 88 -14.75 -6.79 -12.17
CA VAL A 88 -15.36 -5.54 -12.65
C VAL A 88 -14.39 -4.39 -12.43
N THR A 89 -13.88 -4.25 -11.19
CA THR A 89 -13.07 -3.10 -10.77
C THR A 89 -11.83 -2.86 -11.63
N PRO A 90 -11.00 -3.87 -11.98
CA PRO A 90 -9.83 -3.63 -12.83
C PRO A 90 -10.21 -3.15 -14.25
N LYS A 91 -11.34 -3.62 -14.80
CA LYS A 91 -11.83 -3.17 -16.11
C LYS A 91 -12.30 -1.72 -16.07
N ILE A 92 -13.03 -1.36 -15.01
CA ILE A 92 -13.47 0.03 -14.77
C ILE A 92 -12.25 0.95 -14.73
N ILE A 93 -11.22 0.62 -13.93
CA ILE A 93 -10.02 1.46 -13.83
C ILE A 93 -9.32 1.57 -15.20
N ALA A 94 -9.10 0.44 -15.88
CA ALA A 94 -8.41 0.43 -17.16
C ALA A 94 -9.11 1.25 -18.26
N LYS A 95 -10.44 1.38 -18.19
CA LYS A 95 -11.24 2.09 -19.20
C LYS A 95 -11.52 3.55 -18.84
N LEU A 96 -11.73 3.87 -17.56
CA LEU A 96 -12.03 5.22 -17.11
C LEU A 96 -10.76 6.07 -16.88
N ALA A 97 -9.65 5.48 -16.42
CA ALA A 97 -8.44 6.24 -16.12
C ALA A 97 -7.90 7.04 -17.32
N PRO A 98 -7.90 6.52 -18.57
CA PRO A 98 -7.50 7.30 -19.75
C PRO A 98 -8.40 8.50 -20.06
N LEU A 99 -9.67 8.49 -19.61
CA LEU A 99 -10.62 9.58 -19.89
C LEU A 99 -10.42 10.81 -19.00
N VAL A 100 -9.67 10.66 -17.91
CA VAL A 100 -9.42 11.71 -16.93
C VAL A 100 -7.93 12.03 -16.77
N SER A 101 -7.08 11.55 -17.68
CA SER A 101 -5.61 11.63 -17.58
C SER A 101 -5.05 13.05 -17.54
N ASP A 102 -5.82 14.01 -18.05
CA ASP A 102 -5.57 15.45 -18.05
C ASP A 102 -5.91 16.13 -16.70
N SER A 103 -6.58 15.43 -15.79
CA SER A 103 -6.93 15.93 -14.46
C SER A 103 -5.79 15.67 -13.46
N PRO A 104 -5.48 16.58 -12.53
CA PRO A 104 -4.39 16.40 -11.56
C PRO A 104 -4.58 15.16 -10.67
N GLU A 105 -5.82 14.76 -10.42
CA GLU A 105 -6.16 13.56 -9.66
C GLU A 105 -5.71 12.26 -10.35
N ALA A 106 -5.55 12.29 -11.68
CA ALA A 106 -5.10 11.13 -12.44
C ALA A 106 -3.67 10.69 -12.11
N ALA A 107 -2.84 11.61 -11.61
CA ALA A 107 -1.47 11.30 -11.17
C ALA A 107 -1.43 10.30 -10.01
N PHE A 108 -2.53 10.18 -9.24
CA PHE A 108 -2.67 9.25 -8.12
C PHE A 108 -3.37 7.94 -8.52
N LEU A 109 -3.70 7.77 -9.81
CA LEU A 109 -4.41 6.59 -10.28
C LEU A 109 -3.49 5.36 -10.42
N ILE A 110 -3.66 4.38 -9.53
CA ILE A 110 -3.06 3.04 -9.65
C ILE A 110 -3.57 2.38 -10.94
N ASN A 111 -2.68 2.20 -11.92
CA ASN A 111 -2.99 1.44 -13.13
C ASN A 111 -2.93 -0.07 -12.84
N PRO A 112 -3.99 -0.84 -13.17
CA PRO A 112 -3.97 -2.29 -13.01
C PRO A 112 -2.95 -2.88 -14.00
N VAL A 113 -1.88 -3.47 -13.47
CA VAL A 113 -0.82 -4.09 -14.28
C VAL A 113 -1.41 -5.31 -15.02
N LYS A 114 -1.40 -5.27 -16.36
CA LYS A 114 -1.74 -6.44 -17.20
C LYS A 114 -0.60 -7.43 -17.14
N GLY A 115 -0.74 -8.47 -16.32
CA GLY A 115 0.07 -9.67 -16.41
C GLY A 115 0.92 -9.93 -15.18
N GLY A 116 0.85 -11.17 -14.71
CA GLY A 116 1.77 -11.75 -13.75
C GLY A 116 1.25 -11.78 -12.33
N ALA A 117 0.41 -12.78 -12.04
CA ALA A 117 0.73 -13.59 -10.89
C ALA A 117 2.13 -14.18 -11.15
N LYS A 118 3.16 -13.47 -10.69
CA LYS A 118 4.42 -14.07 -10.30
C LYS A 118 4.70 -13.60 -8.89
N SER A 119 4.68 -14.59 -8.01
CA SER A 119 5.25 -14.56 -6.66
C SER A 119 4.44 -13.83 -5.59
N GLN A 120 3.32 -14.44 -5.19
CA GLN A 120 3.11 -14.67 -3.74
C GLN A 120 3.17 -16.17 -3.40
N GLU A 121 3.73 -16.98 -4.30
CA GLU A 121 4.23 -18.33 -4.01
C GLU A 121 5.70 -18.33 -3.57
N ASP A 122 6.39 -17.18 -3.58
CA ASP A 122 7.69 -17.00 -2.88
C ASP A 122 7.54 -16.56 -1.41
N LEU A 123 6.32 -16.55 -0.87
CA LEU A 123 6.06 -16.33 0.56
C LEU A 123 5.14 -17.39 1.19
N ALA A 124 4.83 -18.47 0.47
CA ALA A 124 4.37 -19.69 1.10
C ALA A 124 5.62 -20.47 1.52
N GLU A 125 5.88 -20.57 2.82
CA GLU A 125 6.89 -21.47 3.37
C GLU A 125 6.76 -22.83 2.67
N PRO A 126 7.83 -23.37 2.05
CA PRO A 126 7.77 -24.72 1.54
C PRO A 126 7.49 -25.63 2.73
N LYS A 127 6.41 -26.41 2.66
CA LYS A 127 6.18 -27.52 3.60
C LYS A 127 7.35 -28.51 3.41
N VAL A 128 8.42 -28.28 4.16
CA VAL A 128 9.54 -29.21 4.28
C VAL A 128 9.00 -30.47 4.93
N LYS A 129 8.92 -31.55 4.15
CA LYS A 129 8.83 -32.90 4.72
C LYS A 129 10.04 -33.06 5.65
N ARG A 130 9.74 -33.28 6.92
CA ARG A 130 10.71 -33.48 8.00
C ARG A 130 11.67 -34.63 7.61
N ALA A 131 12.92 -34.28 7.34
CA ALA A 131 14.08 -35.16 7.24
C ALA A 131 15.20 -34.51 8.09
N PRO A 132 16.10 -35.31 8.69
CA PRO A 132 16.70 -35.03 9.99
C PRO A 132 17.63 -33.80 9.97
N GLU A 133 17.71 -33.12 11.12
CA GLU A 133 18.45 -31.86 11.31
C GLU A 133 19.86 -31.90 10.72
N PRO A 134 20.23 -30.94 9.85
CA PRO A 134 21.63 -30.62 9.63
C PRO A 134 22.10 -29.61 10.69
N ALA A 135 23.33 -29.82 11.14
CA ALA A 135 24.02 -29.12 12.23
C ALA A 135 23.81 -27.59 12.24
N LYS A 136 23.64 -27.05 13.46
CA LYS A 136 23.65 -25.61 13.76
C LYS A 136 24.87 -24.94 13.11
N ILE A 137 24.63 -24.17 12.06
CA ILE A 137 25.57 -23.15 11.62
C ILE A 137 25.22 -21.89 12.42
N GLU A 138 26.09 -21.51 13.35
CA GLU A 138 26.03 -20.22 14.05
C GLU A 138 26.35 -19.08 13.06
N ARG A 139 25.40 -18.72 12.20
CA ARG A 139 25.49 -17.55 11.32
C ARG A 139 24.38 -16.56 11.68
N GLY A 140 24.53 -15.93 12.83
CA GLY A 140 23.66 -14.85 13.29
C GLY A 140 24.43 -13.83 14.11
N LEU A 141 23.86 -12.62 14.24
CA LEU A 141 24.34 -11.64 15.20
C LEU A 141 24.25 -12.24 16.61
N THR A 142 25.31 -12.07 17.39
CA THR A 142 25.33 -12.48 18.79
C THR A 142 24.31 -11.66 19.60
N GLY A 143 23.84 -12.18 20.73
CA GLY A 143 22.90 -11.45 21.59
C GLY A 143 23.41 -10.06 22.04
N LYS A 144 24.74 -9.89 22.14
CA LYS A 144 25.36 -8.59 22.43
C LYS A 144 25.32 -7.63 21.24
N GLU A 145 25.51 -8.13 20.02
CA GLU A 145 25.42 -7.34 18.79
C GLU A 145 23.97 -6.91 18.51
N LEU A 146 23.00 -7.79 18.77
CA LEU A 146 21.57 -7.45 18.68
C LEU A 146 21.17 -6.37 19.68
N ALA A 147 21.55 -6.52 20.95
CA ALA A 147 21.27 -5.52 21.98
C ALA A 147 21.93 -4.16 21.67
N GLY A 148 23.16 -4.17 21.14
CA GLY A 148 23.83 -2.95 20.73
C GLY A 148 23.19 -2.27 19.52
N LEU A 149 22.70 -3.05 18.55
CA LEU A 149 21.97 -2.51 17.40
C LEU A 149 20.62 -1.92 17.82
N GLU A 150 19.88 -2.62 18.67
CA GLU A 150 18.59 -2.16 19.21
C GLU A 150 18.74 -0.83 19.96
N MET A 151 19.79 -0.71 20.78
CA MET A 151 20.11 0.54 21.46
C MET A 151 20.42 1.69 20.48
N ALA A 152 21.21 1.45 19.43
CA ALA A 152 21.53 2.46 18.43
C ALA A 152 20.27 2.93 17.66
N ILE A 153 19.39 1.99 17.30
CA ILE A 153 18.10 2.29 16.67
C ILE A 153 17.22 3.12 17.60
N GLN A 154 17.16 2.76 18.88
CA GLN A 154 16.37 3.48 19.87
C GLN A 154 16.89 4.91 20.09
N GLU A 155 18.20 5.09 20.12
CA GLU A 155 18.84 6.41 20.21
C GLU A 155 18.52 7.27 18.98
N ARG A 156 18.61 6.71 17.77
CA ARG A 156 18.20 7.41 16.54
C ARG A 156 16.72 7.78 16.59
N ALA A 157 15.84 6.83 16.91
CA ALA A 157 14.40 7.06 16.95
C ALA A 157 14.04 8.16 17.96
N THR A 158 14.69 8.17 19.12
CA THR A 158 14.52 9.20 20.15
C THR A 158 15.00 10.57 19.68
N ALA A 159 16.15 10.64 19.00
CA ALA A 159 16.68 11.88 18.46
C ALA A 159 15.83 12.44 17.30
N ASP A 160 15.32 11.55 16.43
CA ASP A 160 14.41 11.90 15.34
C ASP A 160 13.06 12.41 15.90
N GLU A 161 12.45 11.71 16.86
CA GLU A 161 11.19 12.15 17.47
C GLU A 161 11.35 13.48 18.20
N ALA A 162 12.46 13.70 18.92
CA ALA A 162 12.76 14.99 19.54
C ALA A 162 12.88 16.11 18.49
N PHE A 163 13.51 15.83 17.35
CA PHE A 163 13.65 16.78 16.24
C PHE A 163 12.30 17.07 15.56
N PHE A 164 11.49 16.04 15.26
CA PHE A 164 10.19 16.20 14.60
C PHE A 164 9.11 16.77 15.53
N SER A 165 9.11 16.41 16.81
CA SER A 165 8.26 17.03 17.82
C SER A 165 8.56 18.53 17.93
N TRP A 166 9.83 18.91 17.85
CA TRP A 166 10.23 20.32 17.83
C TRP A 166 9.78 21.03 16.55
N LEU A 167 10.02 20.46 15.37
CA LEU A 167 9.56 21.03 14.09
C LEU A 167 8.05 21.27 14.05
N ARG A 168 7.26 20.46 14.76
CA ARG A 168 5.80 20.60 14.86
C ARG A 168 5.36 21.72 15.81
N ARG A 169 6.18 22.14 16.78
CA ARG A 169 5.77 23.05 17.87
C ARG A 169 6.27 24.48 17.72
N ASP A 170 7.43 24.72 17.14
CA ASP A 170 8.04 26.06 17.10
C ASP A 170 8.18 26.62 15.68
N ARG A 171 7.73 27.86 15.47
CA ARG A 171 7.91 28.62 14.20
C ARG A 171 9.02 29.66 14.25
N GLU A 172 9.63 29.93 15.40
CA GLU A 172 10.60 31.03 15.59
C GLU A 172 11.85 30.57 16.33
N LEU A 173 12.72 29.80 15.67
CA LEU A 173 14.07 29.53 16.20
C LEU A 173 15.14 30.26 15.44
N SER A 174 16.21 30.58 16.17
CA SER A 174 17.44 31.07 15.59
C SER A 174 18.09 29.99 14.68
N VAL A 175 18.75 30.44 13.62
CA VAL A 175 19.46 29.56 12.67
C VAL A 175 20.52 28.70 13.39
N SER A 176 21.13 29.20 14.47
CA SER A 176 22.12 28.47 15.26
C SER A 176 21.52 27.28 16.02
N GLU A 177 20.34 27.46 16.63
CA GLU A 177 19.64 26.37 17.32
C GLU A 177 19.10 25.33 16.36
N TRP A 178 18.61 25.75 15.19
CA TRP A 178 18.23 24.84 14.10
C TRP A 178 19.42 23.96 13.68
N ARG A 179 20.59 24.57 13.45
CA ARG A 179 21.81 23.83 13.07
C ARG A 179 22.24 22.85 14.16
N LYS A 180 22.18 23.26 15.43
CA LYS A 180 22.55 22.43 16.58
C LYS A 180 21.63 21.20 16.70
N ARG A 181 20.32 21.39 16.60
CA ARG A 181 19.32 20.31 16.73
C ARG A 181 19.38 19.34 15.55
N ARG A 182 19.51 19.86 14.33
CA ARG A 182 19.74 19.05 13.12
C ARG A 182 21.02 18.22 13.24
N ALA A 183 22.12 18.83 13.66
CA ALA A 183 23.38 18.14 13.85
C ALA A 183 23.27 17.01 14.91
N SER A 184 22.45 17.19 15.95
CA SER A 184 22.20 16.16 16.95
C SER A 184 21.49 14.93 16.36
N ALA A 185 20.42 15.14 15.58
CA ALA A 185 19.72 14.04 14.91
C ALA A 185 20.61 13.34 13.87
N GLU A 186 21.37 14.10 13.08
CA GLU A 186 22.32 13.54 12.11
C GLU A 186 23.45 12.73 12.78
N ARG A 187 23.91 13.12 13.97
CA ARG A 187 24.90 12.33 14.72
C ARG A 187 24.36 10.98 15.14
N ALA A 188 23.12 10.91 15.62
CA ALA A 188 22.49 9.65 16.02
C ALA A 188 22.33 8.70 14.82
N ARG A 189 21.94 9.22 13.65
CA ARG A 189 21.89 8.45 12.39
C ARG A 189 23.26 7.90 11.99
N ARG A 190 24.30 8.76 12.01
CA ARG A 190 25.67 8.33 11.70
C ARG A 190 26.21 7.30 12.69
N ALA A 191 25.79 7.35 13.96
CA ALA A 191 26.17 6.38 14.97
C ALA A 191 25.55 5.00 14.69
N GLU A 192 24.28 4.94 14.29
CA GLU A 192 23.62 3.72 13.82
C GLU A 192 24.33 3.15 12.57
N ASP A 193 24.57 3.99 11.55
CA ASP A 193 25.25 3.58 10.32
C ASP A 193 26.65 3.02 10.60
N ALA A 194 27.42 3.68 11.47
CA ALA A 194 28.74 3.22 11.87
C ALA A 194 28.70 1.90 12.64
N TYR A 195 27.66 1.69 13.46
CA TYR A 195 27.46 0.41 14.16
C TYR A 195 27.13 -0.71 13.18
N ILE A 196 26.23 -0.45 12.24
CA ILE A 196 25.88 -1.39 11.17
C ILE A 196 27.12 -1.76 10.33
N GLU A 197 27.92 -0.76 9.93
CA GLU A 197 29.15 -0.99 9.16
C GLU A 197 30.17 -1.82 9.96
N LYS A 198 30.26 -1.60 11.28
CA LYS A 198 31.10 -2.41 12.16
C LYS A 198 30.64 -3.88 12.20
N LEU A 199 29.32 -4.12 12.28
CA LEU A 199 28.76 -5.47 12.21
C LEU A 199 29.07 -6.15 10.87
N PHE A 200 28.89 -5.44 9.76
CA PHE A 200 29.22 -5.97 8.44
C PHE A 200 30.70 -6.34 8.30
N LYS A 201 31.63 -5.47 8.76
CA LYS A 201 33.07 -5.77 8.74
C LYS A 201 33.43 -6.97 9.62
N ALA A 202 32.82 -7.08 10.80
CA ALA A 202 33.07 -8.18 11.73
C ALA A 202 32.60 -9.54 11.19
N HIS A 203 31.49 -9.58 10.45
CA HIS A 203 30.92 -10.81 9.88
C HIS A 203 31.40 -11.10 8.44
N SER A 204 31.90 -10.10 7.70
CA SER A 204 32.52 -10.28 6.38
C SER A 204 33.97 -10.79 6.43
N SER A 205 34.61 -10.74 7.60
CA SER A 205 36.00 -11.18 7.81
C SER A 205 36.11 -12.60 8.40
N ARG A 206 34.99 -13.32 8.52
CA ARG A 206 34.87 -14.70 9.03
C ARG A 206 34.49 -15.64 7.89
#